data_AF-A0A928YBA8-F1
#
_entry.id   AF-A0A928YBA8-F1
#
_cell.length_a   1.000
_cell.length_b   1.000
_cell.length_c   1.000
_cell.angle_alpha   90.00
_cell.angle_beta   90.00
_cell.angle_gamma   90.00
#
_symmetry.space_group_name_H-M   'P 1'
#
loop_
_entity.id
_entity.type
_entity.pdbx_description
1 polymer ?
#
loop_
_entity_poly.entity_id
_entity_poly.type
_entity_poly.pdbx_seq_one_letter_code
_entity_poly.pdbx_strand_id
1 'polypeptide(L)'
;MDAIPQVAGVIPRFMEIVHDLTAAYGRAAWRSWAEAETAVTGAFSPAVMAEMETHIPGWQKMTSCEDGQTLVHVCSVFVAMLGSDYYRQSTRDEQSLWEWVALLHDLAKAPQPRKRDLTHAFRSAALAARILPGVGFPVQVAYGQMVDAWVALVETAVCPTPTGLIQDNGQLPAILDGIARMFGAGSAAALVLKTILLHHSFSPIPAWPNPAVLTDAEVRAFISPALWRLLGPFLAFDSDGWDMYEAATRPLHAAQVEACLAHVEQLLSS
;
A
#
# COMPACT_ATOMS: atom_id res chain seq x y z
N MET A 1 12.24 -6.89 19.48
CA MET A 1 11.38 -6.95 18.28
C MET A 1 11.87 -8.13 17.46
N ASP A 2 10.96 -8.96 16.99
CA ASP A 2 11.30 -10.04 16.07
C ASP A 2 11.86 -9.45 14.77
N ALA A 3 12.73 -10.19 14.09
CA ALA A 3 13.30 -9.74 12.82
C ALA A 3 12.19 -9.57 11.78
N ILE A 4 12.16 -8.42 11.10
CA ILE A 4 11.20 -8.15 10.02
C ILE A 4 11.69 -8.90 8.77
N PRO A 5 10.88 -9.79 8.16
CA PRO A 5 11.25 -10.42 6.90
C PRO A 5 11.53 -9.36 5.85
N GLN A 6 12.55 -9.56 5.01
CA GLN A 6 12.88 -8.64 3.92
C GLN A 6 12.28 -9.14 2.62
N VAL A 7 11.71 -8.26 1.79
CA VAL A 7 11.15 -8.67 0.48
C VAL A 7 12.24 -9.30 -0.38
N ALA A 8 13.46 -8.74 -0.36
CA ALA A 8 14.62 -9.29 -1.07
C ALA A 8 15.02 -10.71 -0.61
N GLY A 9 14.69 -11.09 0.63
CA GLY A 9 14.93 -12.44 1.15
C GLY A 9 13.87 -13.46 0.74
N VAL A 10 12.66 -13.00 0.41
CA VAL A 10 11.52 -13.86 0.04
C VAL A 10 11.37 -13.95 -1.48
N ILE A 11 11.52 -12.82 -2.18
CA ILE A 11 11.35 -12.70 -3.63
C ILE A 11 12.50 -11.85 -4.20
N PRO A 12 13.73 -12.38 -4.19
CA PRO A 12 14.92 -11.63 -4.60
C PRO A 12 14.80 -11.07 -6.01
N ARG A 13 14.21 -11.84 -6.94
CA ARG A 13 14.10 -11.43 -8.34
C ARG A 13 13.22 -10.19 -8.53
N PHE A 14 12.16 -10.06 -7.74
CA PHE A 14 11.33 -8.85 -7.74
C PHE A 14 12.14 -7.62 -7.30
N MET A 15 12.93 -7.75 -6.23
CA MET A 15 13.75 -6.64 -5.73
C MET A 15 14.84 -6.24 -6.72
N GLU A 16 15.47 -7.19 -7.40
CA GLU A 16 16.40 -6.90 -8.50
C GLU A 16 15.71 -6.07 -9.61
N ILE A 17 14.51 -6.47 -10.03
CA ILE A 17 13.75 -5.74 -11.05
C ILE A 17 13.47 -4.31 -10.60
N VAL A 18 12.92 -4.08 -9.40
CA VAL A 18 12.59 -2.71 -8.96
C VAL A 18 13.83 -1.84 -8.76
N HIS A 19 14.98 -2.42 -8.37
CA HIS A 19 16.25 -1.68 -8.32
C HIS A 19 16.75 -1.28 -9.71
N ASP A 20 16.70 -2.19 -10.68
CA ASP A 20 17.05 -1.90 -12.07
C ASP A 20 16.13 -0.81 -12.65
N LEU A 21 14.83 -0.91 -12.37
CA LEU A 21 13.83 0.08 -12.76
C LEU A 21 14.13 1.46 -12.15
N THR A 22 14.43 1.51 -10.84
CA THR A 22 14.79 2.75 -10.12
C THR A 22 16.06 3.37 -10.69
N ALA A 23 17.08 2.56 -10.97
CA ALA A 23 18.33 3.02 -11.56
C ALA A 23 18.13 3.56 -12.99
N ALA A 24 17.26 2.94 -13.78
CA ALA A 24 16.91 3.42 -15.12
C ALA A 24 16.17 4.77 -15.05
N TYR A 25 15.19 4.90 -14.17
CA TYR A 25 14.49 6.17 -13.92
C TYR A 25 15.45 7.28 -13.50
N GLY A 26 16.37 7.01 -12.56
CA GLY A 26 17.36 7.98 -12.10
C GLY A 26 18.34 8.46 -13.19
N ARG A 27 18.53 7.69 -14.26
CA ARG A 27 19.31 8.08 -15.45
C ARG A 27 18.47 8.77 -16.53
N ALA A 28 17.20 9.09 -16.24
CA ALA A 28 16.22 9.62 -17.20
C ALA A 28 16.08 8.74 -18.46
N ALA A 29 16.19 7.42 -18.29
CA ALA A 29 16.01 6.45 -19.37
C ALA A 29 14.55 6.36 -19.83
N TRP A 30 13.60 6.79 -18.99
CA TRP A 30 12.18 6.87 -19.32
C TRP A 30 11.67 8.30 -19.08
N ARG A 31 10.88 8.78 -20.03
CA ARG A 31 10.40 10.16 -20.10
C ARG A 31 8.88 10.23 -20.20
N SER A 32 8.19 9.08 -20.23
CA SER A 32 6.74 9.00 -20.35
C SER A 32 6.18 7.74 -19.71
N TRP A 33 4.87 7.77 -19.45
CA TRP A 33 4.11 6.61 -18.97
C TRP A 33 4.22 5.40 -19.90
N ALA A 34 4.17 5.59 -21.22
CA ALA A 34 4.26 4.48 -22.17
C ALA A 34 5.63 3.76 -22.14
N GLU A 35 6.71 4.52 -21.93
CA GLU A 35 8.05 3.94 -21.78
C GLU A 35 8.19 3.18 -20.46
N ALA A 36 7.63 3.72 -19.37
CA ALA A 36 7.60 3.05 -18.06
C ALA A 36 6.78 1.76 -18.11
N GLU A 37 5.59 1.80 -18.70
CA GLU A 37 4.73 0.64 -18.90
C GLU A 37 5.44 -0.46 -19.70
N THR A 38 6.09 -0.10 -20.81
CA THR A 38 6.87 -1.05 -21.62
C THR A 38 8.01 -1.67 -20.82
N ALA A 39 8.74 -0.86 -20.04
CA ALA A 39 9.87 -1.34 -19.24
C ALA A 39 9.42 -2.26 -18.10
N VAL A 40 8.35 -1.89 -17.39
CA VAL A 40 7.79 -2.69 -16.30
C VAL A 40 7.23 -3.99 -16.85
N THR A 41 6.30 -3.95 -17.81
CA THR A 41 5.68 -5.16 -18.36
C THR A 41 6.71 -6.10 -18.99
N GLY A 42 7.74 -5.56 -19.66
CA GLY A 42 8.84 -6.33 -20.21
C GLY A 42 9.74 -7.01 -19.17
N ALA A 43 9.83 -6.49 -17.95
CA ALA A 43 10.61 -7.08 -16.87
C ALA A 43 9.91 -8.29 -16.21
N PHE A 44 8.58 -8.34 -16.25
CA PHE A 44 7.77 -9.39 -15.61
C PHE A 44 7.44 -10.53 -16.58
N SER A 45 8.42 -11.39 -16.83
CA SER A 45 8.21 -12.64 -17.58
C SER A 45 7.22 -13.59 -16.88
N PRO A 46 6.62 -14.56 -17.60
CA PRO A 46 5.75 -15.58 -16.97
C PRO A 46 6.41 -16.33 -15.80
N ALA A 47 7.73 -16.53 -15.85
CA ALA A 47 8.47 -17.18 -14.76
C ALA A 47 8.52 -16.30 -13.50
N VAL A 48 8.78 -15.00 -13.65
CA VAL A 48 8.74 -14.03 -12.54
C VAL A 48 7.33 -13.97 -11.96
N MET A 49 6.31 -13.95 -12.82
CA MET A 49 4.91 -13.94 -12.40
C MET A 49 4.50 -15.20 -11.63
N ALA A 50 5.06 -16.37 -11.97
CA ALA A 50 4.83 -17.61 -11.23
C ALA A 50 5.57 -17.65 -9.89
N GLU A 51 6.79 -17.11 -9.83
CA GLU A 51 7.54 -16.93 -8.58
C GLU A 51 6.77 -16.02 -7.62
N MET A 52 6.32 -14.86 -8.09
CA MET A 52 5.50 -13.92 -7.33
C MET A 52 4.25 -14.60 -6.76
N GLU A 53 3.49 -15.32 -7.59
CA GLU A 53 2.24 -15.99 -7.18
C GLU A 53 2.47 -17.06 -6.10
N THR A 54 3.66 -17.68 -6.07
CA THR A 54 4.02 -18.69 -5.07
C THR A 54 4.10 -18.09 -3.66
N HIS A 55 4.61 -16.86 -3.55
CA HIS A 55 4.79 -16.17 -2.27
C HIS A 55 3.65 -15.21 -1.93
N ILE A 56 3.06 -14.60 -2.96
CA ILE A 56 2.03 -13.56 -2.88
C ILE A 56 0.84 -13.98 -3.78
N PRO A 57 0.01 -14.95 -3.35
CA PRO A 57 -1.16 -15.35 -4.11
C PRO A 57 -2.09 -14.16 -4.40
N GLY A 58 -2.55 -14.06 -5.64
CA GLY A 58 -3.33 -12.93 -6.15
C GLY A 58 -2.51 -11.94 -7.00
N TRP A 59 -1.18 -12.05 -7.02
CA TRP A 59 -0.33 -11.17 -7.82
C TRP A 59 -0.68 -11.22 -9.30
N GLN A 60 -0.81 -12.41 -9.89
CA GLN A 60 -1.18 -12.57 -11.30
C GLN A 60 -2.51 -11.90 -11.62
N LYS A 61 -3.50 -12.08 -10.74
CA LYS A 61 -4.81 -11.44 -10.90
C LYS A 61 -4.68 -9.92 -10.87
N MET A 62 -3.99 -9.36 -9.89
CA MET A 62 -3.75 -7.91 -9.78
C MET A 62 -3.08 -7.35 -11.04
N THR A 63 -2.01 -8.00 -11.51
CA THR A 63 -1.29 -7.54 -12.70
C THR A 63 -2.08 -7.65 -14.01
N SER A 64 -3.16 -8.44 -14.03
CA SER A 64 -4.03 -8.54 -15.21
C SER A 64 -5.08 -7.41 -15.30
N CYS A 65 -5.21 -6.59 -14.26
CA CYS A 65 -6.18 -5.52 -14.21
C CYS A 65 -5.75 -4.32 -15.06
N GLU A 66 -6.71 -3.75 -15.82
CA GLU A 66 -6.51 -2.56 -16.67
C GLU A 66 -5.25 -2.68 -17.55
N ASP A 67 -5.12 -3.80 -18.25
CA ASP A 67 -4.01 -4.07 -19.17
C ASP A 67 -2.61 -3.95 -18.51
N GLY A 68 -2.51 -4.20 -17.20
CA GLY A 68 -1.24 -4.13 -16.46
C GLY A 68 -1.02 -2.84 -15.69
N GLN A 69 -1.95 -1.88 -15.75
CA GLN A 69 -1.78 -0.59 -15.08
C GLN A 69 -1.49 -0.70 -13.59
N THR A 70 -2.09 -1.67 -12.89
CA THR A 70 -1.82 -1.84 -11.44
C THR A 70 -0.39 -2.35 -11.19
N LEU A 71 0.15 -3.22 -12.05
CA LEU A 71 1.57 -3.64 -11.98
C LEU A 71 2.50 -2.44 -12.18
N VAL A 72 2.24 -1.63 -13.22
CA VAL A 72 3.05 -0.43 -13.50
C VAL A 72 3.00 0.52 -12.31
N HIS A 73 1.83 0.77 -11.76
CA HIS A 73 1.67 1.62 -10.59
C HIS A 73 2.45 1.10 -9.38
N VAL A 74 2.30 -0.18 -9.00
CA VAL A 74 3.05 -0.75 -7.86
C VAL A 74 4.56 -0.61 -8.08
N CYS A 75 5.08 -0.89 -9.28
CA CYS A 75 6.49 -0.66 -9.59
C CYS A 75 6.89 0.82 -9.51
N SER A 76 6.04 1.75 -9.97
CA SER A 76 6.27 3.19 -9.83
C SER A 76 6.30 3.63 -8.37
N VAL A 77 5.46 3.06 -7.50
CA VAL A 77 5.52 3.30 -6.05
C VAL A 77 6.86 2.85 -5.47
N PHE A 78 7.38 1.68 -5.88
CA PHE A 78 8.73 1.25 -5.48
C PHE A 78 9.82 2.22 -5.96
N VAL A 79 9.75 2.67 -7.21
CA VAL A 79 10.72 3.63 -7.77
C VAL A 79 10.67 4.97 -7.02
N ALA A 80 9.48 5.48 -6.73
CA ALA A 80 9.29 6.71 -5.94
C ALA A 80 9.83 6.54 -4.51
N MET A 81 9.48 5.43 -3.85
CA MET A 81 9.94 5.07 -2.51
C MET A 81 11.47 4.99 -2.45
N LEU A 82 12.10 4.16 -3.27
CA LEU A 82 13.56 3.96 -3.30
C LEU A 82 14.31 5.25 -3.68
N GLY A 83 13.70 6.12 -4.48
CA GLY A 83 14.23 7.42 -4.88
C GLY A 83 14.06 8.53 -3.82
N SER A 84 13.25 8.32 -2.79
CA SER A 84 12.90 9.35 -1.79
C SER A 84 13.95 9.53 -0.69
N ASP A 85 13.98 10.72 -0.07
CA ASP A 85 14.76 10.96 1.14
C ASP A 85 14.21 10.20 2.35
N TYR A 86 12.89 10.01 2.45
CA TYR A 86 12.25 9.22 3.50
C TYR A 86 12.86 7.82 3.59
N TYR A 87 12.95 7.11 2.45
CA TYR A 87 13.53 5.77 2.41
C TYR A 87 15.01 5.78 2.74
N ARG A 88 15.80 6.69 2.16
CA ARG A 88 17.25 6.78 2.40
C ARG A 88 17.62 7.07 3.85
N GLN A 89 16.80 7.85 4.56
CA GLN A 89 17.07 8.27 5.95
C GLN A 89 16.47 7.33 7.00
N SER A 90 15.57 6.44 6.59
CA SER A 90 14.92 5.48 7.48
C SER A 90 15.82 4.33 7.93
N THR A 91 15.41 3.68 9.02
CA THR A 91 16.04 2.44 9.50
C THR A 91 15.77 1.28 8.55
N ARG A 92 16.60 0.22 8.59
CA ARG A 92 16.36 -0.99 7.78
C ARG A 92 15.00 -1.66 8.07
N ASP A 93 14.54 -1.56 9.31
CA ASP A 93 13.24 -2.10 9.71
C ASP A 93 12.11 -1.32 9.04
N GLU A 94 12.16 0.02 9.04
CA GLU A 94 11.19 0.87 8.34
C GLU A 94 11.22 0.66 6.83
N GLN A 95 12.41 0.54 6.23
CA GLN A 95 12.57 0.18 4.80
C GLN A 95 11.84 -1.13 4.49
N SER A 96 12.10 -2.17 5.29
CA SER A 96 11.49 -3.49 5.09
C SER A 96 9.96 -3.41 5.23
N LEU A 97 9.45 -2.64 6.18
CA LEU A 97 8.00 -2.42 6.33
C LEU A 97 7.40 -1.73 5.10
N TRP A 98 8.03 -0.67 4.57
CA TRP A 98 7.53 0.01 3.38
C TRP A 98 7.57 -0.87 2.13
N GLU A 99 8.61 -1.68 1.94
CA GLU A 99 8.67 -2.66 0.85
C GLU A 99 7.45 -3.59 0.89
N TRP A 100 7.09 -4.12 2.07
CA TRP A 100 5.91 -4.97 2.21
C TRP A 100 4.59 -4.23 1.97
N VAL A 101 4.47 -2.98 2.45
CA VAL A 101 3.30 -2.15 2.19
C VAL A 101 3.15 -1.89 0.69
N ALA A 102 4.21 -1.40 0.03
CA ALA A 102 4.22 -1.10 -1.40
C ALA A 102 3.86 -2.34 -2.22
N LEU A 103 4.40 -3.50 -1.86
CA LEU A 103 4.09 -4.75 -2.52
C LEU A 103 2.62 -5.17 -2.38
N LEU A 104 1.98 -4.92 -1.23
CA LEU A 104 0.68 -5.51 -0.92
C LEU A 104 -0.51 -4.54 -1.02
N HIS A 105 -0.29 -3.22 -1.06
CA HIS A 105 -1.37 -2.24 -0.88
C HIS A 105 -2.49 -2.34 -1.92
N ASP A 106 -2.13 -2.67 -3.16
CA ASP A 106 -3.03 -2.76 -4.32
C ASP A 106 -3.33 -4.21 -4.75
N LEU A 107 -2.92 -5.21 -3.94
CA LEU A 107 -3.01 -6.63 -4.30
C LEU A 107 -4.43 -7.10 -4.67
N ALA A 108 -5.47 -6.53 -4.06
CA ALA A 108 -6.86 -6.90 -4.32
C ALA A 108 -7.60 -5.90 -5.21
N LYS A 109 -6.90 -4.98 -5.88
CA LYS A 109 -7.51 -4.00 -6.78
C LYS A 109 -8.24 -4.72 -7.92
N ALA A 110 -9.48 -4.31 -8.12
CA ALA A 110 -10.37 -4.87 -9.14
C ALA A 110 -11.11 -3.69 -9.80
N PRO A 111 -10.41 -2.91 -10.63
CA PRO A 111 -10.99 -1.75 -11.27
C PRO A 111 -12.16 -2.17 -12.16
N GLN A 112 -13.16 -1.29 -12.24
CA GLN A 112 -14.25 -1.43 -13.19
C GLN A 112 -14.13 -0.32 -14.22
N PRO A 113 -14.50 -0.56 -15.50
CA PRO A 113 -14.41 0.46 -16.53
C PRO A 113 -15.04 1.78 -16.09
N ARG A 114 -14.24 2.85 -16.07
CA ARG A 114 -14.63 4.23 -15.69
C ARG A 114 -15.08 4.40 -14.23
N LYS A 115 -14.76 3.46 -13.34
CA LYS A 115 -15.06 3.57 -11.91
C LYS A 115 -13.81 3.30 -11.09
N ARG A 116 -13.54 4.20 -10.15
CA ARG A 116 -12.51 3.99 -9.14
C ARG A 116 -12.91 2.85 -8.22
N ASP A 117 -11.96 1.99 -7.92
CA ASP A 117 -12.11 0.97 -6.91
C ASP A 117 -11.82 1.57 -5.52
N LEU A 118 -12.86 1.99 -4.80
CA LEU A 118 -12.72 2.67 -3.51
C LEU A 118 -12.70 1.72 -2.31
N THR A 119 -12.79 0.41 -2.55
CA THR A 119 -12.81 -0.62 -1.48
C THR A 119 -11.59 -1.52 -1.50
N HIS A 120 -10.70 -1.39 -2.50
CA HIS A 120 -9.56 -2.29 -2.65
C HIS A 120 -8.65 -2.32 -1.42
N ALA A 121 -8.40 -1.20 -0.73
CA ALA A 121 -7.47 -1.21 0.39
C ALA A 121 -7.91 -2.15 1.54
N PHE A 122 -9.22 -2.27 1.79
CA PHE A 122 -9.76 -3.26 2.74
C PHE A 122 -9.55 -4.68 2.23
N ARG A 123 -9.85 -4.94 0.95
CA ARG A 123 -9.63 -6.26 0.34
C ARG A 123 -8.14 -6.64 0.28
N SER A 124 -7.25 -5.69 0.00
CA SER A 124 -5.81 -5.88 -0.02
C SER A 124 -5.29 -6.18 1.38
N ALA A 125 -5.77 -5.48 2.42
CA ALA A 125 -5.44 -5.79 3.81
C ALA A 125 -5.93 -7.19 4.20
N ALA A 126 -7.12 -7.60 3.74
CA ALA A 126 -7.66 -8.94 3.98
C ALA A 126 -6.78 -10.04 3.35
N LEU A 127 -6.33 -9.85 2.10
CA LEU A 127 -5.38 -10.76 1.46
C LEU A 127 -4.02 -10.75 2.15
N ALA A 128 -3.48 -9.56 2.47
CA ALA A 128 -2.21 -9.41 3.17
C ALA A 128 -2.21 -10.15 4.52
N ALA A 129 -3.32 -10.12 5.27
CA ALA A 129 -3.42 -10.82 6.55
C ALA A 129 -3.29 -12.35 6.43
N ARG A 130 -3.61 -12.93 5.25
CA ARG A 130 -3.37 -14.35 4.96
C ARG A 130 -1.93 -14.62 4.50
N ILE A 131 -1.28 -13.64 3.87
CA ILE A 131 0.05 -13.77 3.26
C ILE A 131 1.17 -13.60 4.29
N LEU A 132 1.08 -12.56 5.14
CA LEU A 132 2.17 -12.16 6.04
C LEU A 132 2.75 -13.31 6.90
N PRO A 133 1.95 -14.23 7.47
CA PRO A 133 2.51 -15.34 8.24
C PRO A 133 3.35 -16.31 7.38
N GLY A 134 2.93 -16.55 6.13
CA GLY A 134 3.62 -17.44 5.20
C GLY A 134 4.99 -16.91 4.77
N VAL A 135 5.21 -15.59 4.85
CA VAL A 135 6.49 -14.94 4.55
C VAL A 135 7.29 -14.62 5.82
N GLY A 136 6.88 -15.13 6.98
CA GLY A 136 7.67 -15.12 8.21
C GLY A 136 7.29 -14.06 9.24
N PHE A 137 6.20 -13.30 9.05
CA PHE A 137 5.73 -12.42 10.11
C PHE A 137 5.12 -13.20 11.27
N PRO A 138 5.40 -12.82 12.54
CA PRO A 138 4.85 -13.51 13.69
C PRO A 138 3.34 -13.27 13.81
N VAL A 139 2.64 -14.30 14.31
CA VAL A 139 1.21 -14.25 14.64
C VAL A 139 0.98 -14.61 16.10
N GLN A 140 -0.16 -14.18 16.63
CA GLN A 140 -0.63 -14.57 17.95
C GLN A 140 -1.33 -15.93 17.89
N VAL A 141 -1.44 -16.59 19.06
CA VAL A 141 -2.11 -17.90 19.20
C VAL A 141 -3.54 -17.89 18.65
N ALA A 142 -4.24 -16.76 18.74
CA ALA A 142 -5.62 -16.63 18.27
C ALA A 142 -5.76 -16.56 16.74
N TYR A 143 -4.68 -16.34 15.98
CA TYR A 143 -4.71 -16.10 14.53
C TYR A 143 -5.50 -17.17 13.76
N GLY A 144 -5.15 -18.45 13.94
CA GLY A 144 -5.76 -19.54 13.19
C GLY A 144 -7.25 -19.73 13.43
N GLN A 145 -7.79 -19.20 14.54
CA GLN A 145 -9.21 -19.27 14.87
C GLN A 145 -9.98 -18.01 14.42
N MET A 146 -9.28 -16.94 14.08
CA MET A 146 -9.87 -15.62 13.86
C MET A 146 -9.77 -15.12 12.42
N VAL A 147 -8.73 -15.51 11.67
CA VAL A 147 -8.40 -14.89 10.38
C VAL A 147 -9.55 -14.95 9.38
N ASP A 148 -10.26 -16.08 9.27
CA ASP A 148 -11.36 -16.20 8.30
C ASP A 148 -12.54 -15.28 8.64
N ALA A 149 -12.92 -15.20 9.92
CA ALA A 149 -14.00 -14.32 10.37
C ALA A 149 -13.61 -12.84 10.24
N TRP A 150 -12.35 -12.51 10.53
CA TRP A 150 -11.83 -11.15 10.36
C TRP A 150 -11.76 -10.74 8.90
N VAL A 151 -11.29 -11.63 8.01
CA VAL A 151 -11.28 -11.39 6.56
C VAL A 151 -12.70 -11.13 6.06
N ALA A 152 -13.67 -11.95 6.46
CA ALA A 152 -15.07 -11.74 6.08
C ALA A 152 -15.63 -10.39 6.58
N LEU A 153 -15.28 -9.98 7.82
CA LEU A 153 -15.64 -8.66 8.34
C LEU A 153 -15.08 -7.54 7.45
N VAL A 154 -13.78 -7.58 7.14
CA VAL A 154 -13.12 -6.53 6.35
C VAL A 154 -13.65 -6.46 4.92
N GLU A 155 -13.87 -7.61 4.27
CA GLU A 155 -14.40 -7.65 2.90
C GLU A 155 -15.84 -7.14 2.79
N THR A 156 -16.62 -7.24 3.88
CA THR A 156 -18.01 -6.80 3.92
C THR A 156 -18.21 -5.41 4.54
N ALA A 157 -17.16 -4.81 5.10
CA ALA A 157 -17.16 -3.47 5.68
C ALA A 157 -17.17 -2.38 4.58
N VAL A 158 -18.28 -2.30 3.85
CA VAL A 158 -18.49 -1.35 2.75
C VAL A 158 -19.83 -0.64 2.85
N CYS A 159 -19.85 0.63 2.48
CA CYS A 159 -21.05 1.47 2.43
C CYS A 159 -21.42 1.81 0.97
N PRO A 160 -22.70 1.70 0.56
CA PRO A 160 -23.14 2.14 -0.75
C PRO A 160 -23.20 3.68 -0.82
N THR A 161 -22.80 4.22 -1.96
CA THR A 161 -22.90 5.64 -2.32
C THR A 161 -23.53 5.79 -3.70
N PRO A 162 -23.92 7.02 -4.12
CA PRO A 162 -24.43 7.24 -5.47
C PRO A 162 -23.46 6.84 -6.59
N THR A 163 -22.16 6.80 -6.32
CA THR A 163 -21.11 6.55 -7.32
C THR A 163 -20.50 5.14 -7.22
N GLY A 164 -20.81 4.36 -6.18
CA GLY A 164 -20.28 3.01 -6.01
C GLY A 164 -20.29 2.52 -4.57
N LEU A 165 -19.35 1.66 -4.22
CA LEU A 165 -19.09 1.22 -2.85
C LEU A 165 -17.87 1.96 -2.32
N ILE A 166 -17.90 2.31 -1.04
CA ILE A 166 -16.77 2.89 -0.30
C ILE A 166 -16.50 2.06 0.95
N GLN A 167 -15.36 2.27 1.60
CA GLN A 167 -15.07 1.64 2.89
C GLN A 167 -16.04 2.12 3.99
N ASP A 168 -16.47 1.20 4.86
CA ASP A 168 -17.23 1.55 6.07
C ASP A 168 -16.28 1.83 7.24
N ASN A 169 -15.94 3.11 7.44
CA ASN A 169 -15.09 3.54 8.54
C ASN A 169 -15.72 3.23 9.92
N GLY A 170 -17.04 3.03 9.99
CA GLY A 170 -17.73 2.60 11.21
C GLY A 170 -17.29 1.22 11.72
N GLN A 171 -16.74 0.37 10.86
CA GLN A 171 -16.19 -0.95 11.24
C GLN A 171 -14.73 -0.89 11.70
N LEU A 172 -14.02 0.23 11.52
CA LEU A 172 -12.60 0.33 11.86
C LEU A 172 -12.28 -0.10 13.30
N PRO A 173 -13.07 0.23 14.34
CA PRO A 173 -12.78 -0.26 15.69
C PRO A 173 -12.65 -1.79 15.78
N ALA A 174 -13.59 -2.53 15.17
CA ALA A 174 -13.58 -3.99 15.16
C ALA A 174 -12.47 -4.56 14.27
N ILE A 175 -12.23 -3.94 13.12
CA ILE A 175 -11.15 -4.34 12.20
C ILE A 175 -9.79 -4.17 12.87
N LEU A 176 -9.52 -3.01 13.48
CA LEU A 176 -8.25 -2.69 14.13
C LEU A 176 -8.01 -3.54 15.40
N ASP A 177 -9.06 -3.84 16.17
CA ASP A 177 -8.99 -4.80 17.29
C ASP A 177 -8.60 -6.19 16.79
N GLY A 178 -9.22 -6.65 15.70
CA GLY A 178 -8.89 -7.93 15.09
C GLY A 178 -7.42 -8.02 14.66
N ILE A 179 -6.87 -6.97 14.03
CA ILE A 179 -5.44 -6.91 13.69
C ILE A 179 -4.57 -7.05 14.96
N ALA A 180 -4.91 -6.30 16.02
CA ALA A 180 -4.15 -6.35 17.27
C ALA A 180 -4.20 -7.73 17.93
N ARG A 181 -5.34 -8.42 17.89
CA ARG A 181 -5.51 -9.77 18.45
C ARG A 181 -4.82 -10.85 17.63
N MET A 182 -4.76 -10.69 16.30
CA MET A 182 -4.14 -11.66 15.39
C MET A 182 -2.62 -11.54 15.31
N PHE A 183 -2.08 -10.32 15.36
CA PHE A 183 -0.65 -10.08 15.13
C PHE A 183 0.07 -9.47 16.34
N GLY A 184 -0.68 -8.94 17.32
CA GLY A 184 -0.14 -8.20 18.46
C GLY A 184 -0.17 -6.70 18.18
N ALA A 185 -0.61 -5.92 19.18
CA ALA A 185 -0.66 -4.47 19.11
C ALA A 185 0.75 -3.90 18.91
N GLY A 186 0.96 -3.17 17.81
CA GLY A 186 2.25 -2.55 17.49
C GLY A 186 3.30 -3.50 16.88
N SER A 187 2.93 -4.74 16.54
CA SER A 187 3.80 -5.62 15.76
C SER A 187 4.06 -5.07 14.35
N ALA A 188 5.16 -5.51 13.73
CA ALA A 188 5.50 -5.19 12.35
C ALA A 188 4.35 -5.52 11.38
N ALA A 189 3.76 -6.71 11.48
CA ALA A 189 2.62 -7.12 10.67
C ALA A 189 1.39 -6.24 10.89
N ALA A 190 1.10 -5.86 12.14
CA ALA A 190 0.00 -4.96 12.45
C ALA A 190 0.20 -3.57 11.83
N LEU A 191 1.44 -3.06 11.77
CA LEU A 191 1.74 -1.80 11.10
C LEU A 191 1.56 -1.91 9.58
N VAL A 192 2.10 -2.95 8.94
CA VAL A 192 1.91 -3.20 7.49
C VAL A 192 0.42 -3.25 7.15
N LEU A 193 -0.36 -4.07 7.86
CA LEU A 193 -1.79 -4.22 7.60
C LEU A 193 -2.56 -2.93 7.79
N LYS A 194 -2.27 -2.17 8.84
CA LYS A 194 -2.95 -0.89 9.10
C LYS A 194 -2.60 0.15 8.05
N THR A 195 -1.36 0.20 7.58
CA THR A 195 -0.98 1.11 6.50
C THR A 195 -1.69 0.74 5.20
N ILE A 196 -1.71 -0.54 4.82
CA ILE A 196 -2.48 -1.00 3.66
C ILE A 196 -3.96 -0.68 3.83
N LEU A 197 -4.54 -0.95 5.00
CA LEU A 197 -5.97 -0.71 5.25
C LEU A 197 -6.34 0.77 5.09
N LEU A 198 -5.48 1.68 5.58
CA LEU A 198 -5.80 3.09 5.78
C LEU A 198 -5.18 4.06 4.75
N HIS A 199 -4.36 3.60 3.80
CA HIS A 199 -3.78 4.50 2.78
C HIS A 199 -4.86 5.19 1.93
N HIS A 200 -6.00 4.52 1.71
CA HIS A 200 -7.18 5.08 1.06
C HIS A 200 -8.15 5.79 2.03
N SER A 201 -7.78 6.04 3.28
CA SER A 201 -8.61 6.79 4.22
C SER A 201 -8.17 8.26 4.35
N PHE A 202 -7.32 8.71 3.41
CA PHE A 202 -6.87 10.08 3.24
C PHE A 202 -7.16 10.54 1.80
N SER A 203 -7.18 11.85 1.59
CA SER A 203 -7.36 12.45 0.26
C SER A 203 -6.31 13.54 0.04
N PRO A 204 -5.02 13.17 -0.07
CA PRO A 204 -3.92 14.14 -0.11
C PRO A 204 -4.00 15.05 -1.35
N ILE A 205 -4.59 14.58 -2.45
CA ILE A 205 -4.72 15.32 -3.71
C ILE A 205 -6.21 15.59 -3.97
N PRO A 206 -6.70 16.84 -3.86
CA PRO A 206 -8.12 17.17 -4.07
C PRO A 206 -8.66 16.80 -5.47
N ALA A 207 -7.80 16.77 -6.49
CA ALA A 207 -8.17 16.33 -7.83
C ALA A 207 -8.53 14.83 -7.88
N TRP A 208 -8.09 14.05 -6.89
CA TRP A 208 -8.35 12.62 -6.76
C TRP A 208 -9.15 12.33 -5.48
N PRO A 209 -10.39 12.82 -5.36
CA PRO A 209 -11.13 12.74 -4.12
C PRO A 209 -11.35 11.29 -3.69
N ASN A 210 -11.20 11.07 -2.39
CA ASN A 210 -11.65 9.87 -1.73
C ASN A 210 -12.86 10.19 -0.84
N PRO A 211 -14.01 9.52 -1.02
CA PRO A 211 -15.20 9.77 -0.20
C PRO A 211 -15.15 9.12 1.21
N ALA A 212 -14.21 8.21 1.48
CA ALA A 212 -14.08 7.50 2.76
C ALA A 212 -12.96 8.05 3.66
N VAL A 213 -12.74 9.37 3.63
CA VAL A 213 -11.68 10.01 4.43
C VAL A 213 -12.03 9.98 5.91
N LEU A 214 -11.03 9.71 6.77
CA LEU A 214 -11.17 9.82 8.22
C LEU A 214 -11.42 11.28 8.63
N THR A 215 -12.35 11.48 9.55
CA THR A 215 -12.49 12.75 10.26
C THR A 215 -11.29 13.00 11.18
N ASP A 216 -11.05 14.25 11.57
CA ASP A 216 -9.98 14.59 12.53
C ASP A 216 -10.09 13.80 13.85
N ALA A 217 -11.32 13.52 14.31
CA ALA A 217 -11.55 12.71 15.51
C ALA A 217 -11.14 11.24 15.30
N GLU A 218 -11.44 10.67 14.13
CA GLU A 218 -11.04 9.31 13.77
C GLU A 218 -9.52 9.22 13.54
N VAL A 219 -8.89 10.24 12.95
CA VAL A 219 -7.43 10.31 12.83
C VAL A 219 -6.79 10.22 14.22
N ARG A 220 -7.24 11.02 15.19
CA ARG A 220 -6.75 10.97 16.57
C ARG A 220 -7.02 9.63 17.25
N ALA A 221 -8.14 8.99 16.94
CA ALA A 221 -8.52 7.73 17.55
C ALA A 221 -7.75 6.52 16.99
N PHE A 222 -7.48 6.52 15.69
CA PHE A 222 -7.02 5.32 14.97
C PHE A 222 -5.56 5.39 14.50
N ILE A 223 -5.00 6.59 14.36
CA ILE A 223 -3.63 6.77 13.89
C ILE A 223 -2.70 6.98 15.08
N SER A 224 -1.82 6.01 15.33
CA SER A 224 -0.74 6.16 16.31
C SER A 224 0.49 6.80 15.68
N PRO A 225 1.40 7.41 16.47
CA PRO A 225 2.66 7.95 15.93
C PRO A 225 3.50 6.90 15.19
N ALA A 226 3.52 5.66 15.68
CA ALA A 226 4.24 4.56 15.03
C ALA A 226 3.61 4.17 13.67
N LEU A 227 2.28 4.17 13.59
CA LEU A 227 1.58 3.94 12.32
C LEU A 227 1.81 5.09 11.35
N TRP A 228 1.74 6.33 11.83
CA TRP A 228 1.93 7.52 10.99
C TRP A 228 3.32 7.59 10.37
N ARG A 229 4.37 7.19 11.11
CA ARG A 229 5.73 7.07 10.56
C ARG A 229 5.82 6.18 9.32
N LEU A 230 4.95 5.16 9.23
CA LEU A 230 4.88 4.30 8.05
C LEU A 230 3.90 4.84 7.00
N LEU A 231 2.71 5.24 7.45
CA LEU A 231 1.60 5.65 6.58
C LEU A 231 1.85 6.98 5.87
N GLY A 232 2.34 8.01 6.56
CA GLY A 232 2.54 9.34 5.98
C GLY A 232 3.46 9.32 4.76
N PRO A 233 4.71 8.82 4.89
CA PRO A 233 5.60 8.68 3.73
C PRO A 233 5.03 7.77 2.64
N PHE A 234 4.29 6.71 3.02
CA PHE A 234 3.65 5.84 2.04
C PHE A 234 2.60 6.57 1.19
N LEU A 235 1.79 7.46 1.76
CA LEU A 235 0.86 8.30 0.99
C LEU A 235 1.58 9.16 -0.07
N ALA A 236 2.79 9.62 0.25
CA ALA A 236 3.62 10.35 -0.71
C ALA A 236 4.15 9.42 -1.81
N PHE A 237 4.64 8.23 -1.48
CA PHE A 237 5.13 7.26 -2.48
C PHE A 237 4.03 6.79 -3.43
N ASP A 238 2.83 6.53 -2.89
CA ASP A 238 1.65 6.14 -3.65
C ASP A 238 1.23 7.25 -4.64
N SER A 239 1.15 8.48 -4.15
CA SER A 239 0.83 9.66 -4.98
C SER A 239 1.89 9.90 -6.07
N ASP A 240 3.18 9.91 -5.70
CA ASP A 240 4.29 10.06 -6.66
C ASP A 240 4.32 8.92 -7.68
N GLY A 241 3.89 7.72 -7.29
CA GLY A 241 3.73 6.59 -8.18
C GLY A 241 2.77 6.87 -9.35
N TRP A 242 1.73 7.68 -9.13
CA TRP A 242 0.78 8.13 -10.17
C TRP A 242 1.21 9.42 -10.89
N ASP A 243 2.04 10.26 -10.27
CA ASP A 243 2.46 11.55 -10.84
C ASP A 243 3.87 11.54 -11.45
N MET A 244 4.56 10.40 -11.47
CA MET A 244 5.98 10.29 -11.82
C MET A 244 6.37 11.03 -13.11
N TYR A 245 5.51 10.99 -14.12
CA TYR A 245 5.73 11.62 -15.44
C TYR A 245 4.87 12.86 -15.71
N GLU A 246 4.08 13.32 -14.72
CA GLU A 246 3.20 14.46 -14.86
C GLU A 246 3.91 15.77 -14.47
N ALA A 247 4.93 16.16 -15.25
CA ALA A 247 5.81 17.28 -14.91
C ALA A 247 5.08 18.61 -14.62
N ALA A 248 3.91 18.82 -15.22
CA ALA A 248 3.11 20.03 -15.02
C ALA A 248 2.35 20.06 -13.68
N THR A 249 1.82 18.92 -13.22
CA THR A 249 0.98 18.85 -12.02
C THR A 249 1.72 18.32 -10.79
N ARG A 250 2.81 17.57 -10.98
CA ARG A 250 3.58 16.95 -9.90
C ARG A 250 4.00 17.92 -8.79
N PRO A 251 4.53 19.14 -9.06
CA PRO A 251 4.87 20.07 -7.98
C PRO A 251 3.66 20.52 -7.15
N LEU A 252 2.50 20.68 -7.80
CA LEU A 252 1.26 21.03 -7.11
C LEU A 252 0.78 19.86 -6.24
N HIS A 253 0.77 18.65 -6.79
CA HIS A 253 0.34 17.46 -6.06
C HIS A 253 1.27 17.17 -4.87
N ALA A 254 2.59 17.31 -5.03
CA ALA A 254 3.55 17.19 -3.93
C ALA A 254 3.24 18.17 -2.78
N ALA A 255 2.99 19.45 -3.09
CA ALA A 255 2.62 20.44 -2.07
C ALA A 255 1.29 20.11 -1.37
N GLN A 256 0.32 19.51 -2.08
CA GLN A 256 -0.96 19.08 -1.51
C GLN A 256 -0.78 17.86 -0.58
N VAL A 257 0.05 16.89 -0.98
CA VAL A 257 0.45 15.77 -0.14
C VAL A 257 1.12 16.29 1.13
N GLU A 258 2.12 17.16 1.02
CA GLU A 258 2.81 17.77 2.17
C GLU A 258 1.84 18.49 3.13
N ALA A 259 0.88 19.25 2.59
CA ALA A 259 -0.13 19.91 3.41
C ALA A 259 -1.03 18.90 4.15
N CYS A 260 -1.41 17.81 3.49
CA CYS A 260 -2.14 16.71 4.13
C CYS A 260 -1.32 16.06 5.25
N LEU A 261 -0.02 15.80 5.01
CA LEU A 261 0.86 15.22 6.01
C LEU A 261 1.00 16.13 7.24
N ALA A 262 1.25 17.42 7.02
CA ALA A 262 1.39 18.41 8.09
C ALA A 262 0.11 18.55 8.94
N HIS A 263 -1.07 18.51 8.31
CA HIS A 263 -2.35 18.53 9.04
C HIS A 263 -2.46 17.34 9.99
N VAL A 264 -2.17 16.12 9.51
CA VAL A 264 -2.23 14.92 10.35
C VAL A 264 -1.19 14.98 11.48
N GLU A 265 0.02 15.43 11.21
CA GLU A 265 1.06 15.62 12.24
C GLU A 265 0.61 16.60 13.34
N GLN A 266 -0.07 17.68 12.96
CA GLN A 266 -0.64 18.63 13.91
C GLN A 266 -1.70 17.97 14.79
N LEU A 267 -2.60 17.16 14.20
CA LEU A 267 -3.62 16.42 14.95
C LEU A 267 -3.01 15.43 15.95
N LEU A 268 -1.92 14.74 15.58
CA LEU A 268 -1.25 13.75 16.42
C LEU A 268 -0.37 14.36 17.53
N SER A 269 -0.05 15.65 17.42
CA SER A 269 0.79 16.37 18.41
C SER A 269 -0.01 17.10 19.49
N SER A 270 -1.34 17.16 19.35
CA SER A 270 -2.27 17.87 20.24
C SER A 270 -3.12 16.93 21.08
#